data_AF-A0A2D9Y0I8-F1
#
_entry.id   AF-A0A2D9Y0I8-F1
#
_cell.length_a   1.000
_cell.length_b   1.000
_cell.length_c   1.000
_cell.angle_alpha   90.00
_cell.angle_beta   90.00
_cell.angle_gamma   90.00
#
_symmetry.space_group_name_H-M   'P 1'
#
loop_
_entity.id
_entity.type
_entity.pdbx_description
1 polymer ?
#
loop_
_entity_poly.entity_id
_entity_poly.type
_entity_poly.pdbx_seq_one_letter_code
_entity_poly.pdbx_strand_id
1 'polypeptide(L)'
;MNKKVLIITGAGLAIGFAEALIYYNLGKNEKQEKFKFQIPRGAELLKTTGIIIATSLATAALSNIIENAMQDKEQLIPVTA
;
A
#
# COMPACT_ATOMS: atom_id res chain seq x y z
N MET A 1 -11.04 -4.70 -14.13
CA MET A 1 -10.20 -3.98 -13.15
C MET A 1 -8.79 -3.82 -13.74
N ASN A 2 -8.23 -2.61 -13.72
CA ASN A 2 -6.93 -2.32 -14.36
C ASN A 2 -5.81 -3.10 -13.64
N LYS A 3 -4.97 -3.84 -14.39
CA LYS A 3 -3.86 -4.63 -13.82
C LYS A 3 -2.92 -3.75 -12.97
N LYS A 4 -2.74 -2.48 -13.35
CA LYS A 4 -1.92 -1.51 -12.59
C LYS A 4 -2.46 -1.26 -11.19
N VAL A 5 -3.76 -0.98 -11.07
CA VAL A 5 -4.43 -0.75 -9.78
C VAL A 5 -4.29 -1.98 -8.89
N LEU A 6 -4.47 -3.18 -9.45
CA LEU A 6 -4.29 -4.43 -8.71
C LEU A 6 -2.85 -4.61 -8.19
N ILE A 7 -1.84 -4.30 -9.00
CA ILE A 7 -0.42 -4.40 -8.61
C ILE A 7 -0.10 -3.39 -7.51
N ILE A 8 -0.50 -2.12 -7.68
CA ILE A 8 -0.20 -1.06 -6.72
C ILE A 8 -0.93 -1.32 -5.39
N THR A 9 -2.21 -1.71 -5.44
CA THR A 9 -2.95 -2.10 -4.25
C THR A 9 -2.32 -3.33 -3.59
N GLY A 10 -1.94 -4.37 -4.35
CA GLY A 10 -1.29 -5.55 -3.79
C GLY A 10 0.03 -5.24 -3.08
N ALA A 11 0.87 -4.41 -3.70
CA ALA A 11 2.13 -3.95 -3.09
C ALA A 11 1.87 -3.11 -1.82
N GLY A 12 0.93 -2.17 -1.88
CA GLY A 12 0.55 -1.34 -0.73
C GLY A 12 0.01 -2.16 0.44
N LEU A 13 -0.80 -3.19 0.16
CA LEU A 13 -1.27 -4.11 1.19
C LEU A 13 -0.11 -4.88 1.82
N ALA A 14 0.78 -5.48 1.01
CA ALA A 14 1.91 -6.26 1.51
C ALA A 14 2.83 -5.42 2.41
N ILE A 15 3.18 -4.22 1.96
CA ILE A 15 4.03 -3.28 2.71
C ILE A 15 3.31 -2.84 3.99
N GLY A 16 2.05 -2.41 3.88
CA GLY A 16 1.28 -1.93 5.03
C GLY A 16 1.09 -2.99 6.11
N PHE A 17 0.89 -4.26 5.73
CA PHE A 17 0.83 -5.36 6.69
C PHE A 17 2.18 -5.63 7.36
N ALA A 18 3.28 -5.58 6.61
CA ALA A 18 4.63 -5.75 7.18
C ALA A 18 4.95 -4.63 8.19
N GLU A 19 4.69 -3.38 7.82
CA GLU A 19 4.87 -2.22 8.69
C GLU A 19 4.01 -2.31 9.94
N ALA A 20 2.72 -2.64 9.79
CA ALA A 20 1.82 -2.81 10.91
C ALA A 20 2.31 -3.88 11.91
N LEU A 21 2.82 -5.01 11.40
CA LEU A 21 3.39 -6.05 12.26
C LEU A 21 4.65 -5.56 12.97
N ILE A 22 5.53 -4.84 12.28
CA ILE A 22 6.74 -4.27 12.88
C ILE A 22 6.37 -3.27 13.99
N TYR A 23 5.52 -2.28 13.70
CA TYR A 23 5.12 -1.26 14.68
C TYR A 23 4.37 -1.84 15.86
N TYR A 24 3.49 -2.82 15.63
CA TYR A 24 2.80 -3.52 16.70
C TYR A 24 3.78 -4.22 17.64
N ASN A 25 4.77 -4.92 17.10
CA ASN A 25 5.76 -5.63 17.88
C ASN A 25 6.71 -4.69 18.61
N LEU A 26 7.13 -3.59 17.98
CA LEU A 26 7.92 -2.55 18.67
C LEU A 26 7.15 -1.99 19.87
N GLY A 27 5.89 -1.60 19.69
CA GLY A 27 5.07 -1.05 20.77
C GLY A 27 4.81 -2.05 21.91
N LYS A 28 4.51 -3.32 21.60
CA LYS A 28 4.26 -4.35 22.63
C LYS A 28 5.51 -4.83 23.35
N ASN A 29 6.69 -4.57 22.80
CA ASN A 29 7.96 -4.94 23.41
C ASN A 29 8.71 -3.76 24.04
N GLU A 30 8.19 -2.53 23.97
CA GLU A 30 8.83 -1.31 24.53
C GLU A 30 9.24 -1.48 26.01
N LYS A 31 8.42 -2.19 26.79
CA LYS A 31 8.63 -2.41 28.24
C LYS A 31 9.06 -3.83 28.60
N GLN A 32 9.37 -4.67 27.61
CA GLN A 32 9.78 -6.06 27.84
C GLN A 32 11.29 -6.21 27.71
N GLU A 33 11.92 -6.91 28.67
CA GLU A 33 13.37 -7.19 28.64
C GLU A 33 13.79 -8.11 27.49
N LYS A 34 12.85 -8.87 26.90
CA LYS A 34 13.10 -9.77 25.77
C LYS A 34 12.02 -9.58 24.71
N PHE A 35 12.46 -9.50 23.46
CA PHE A 35 11.56 -9.40 22.32
C PHE A 35 10.67 -10.64 22.20
N LYS A 36 9.37 -10.43 22.10
CA LYS A 36 8.37 -11.47 21.83
C LYS A 36 7.53 -11.08 20.62
N PHE A 37 7.57 -11.92 19.60
CA PHE A 37 6.73 -11.76 18.42
C PHE A 37 5.26 -11.98 18.75
N GLN A 38 4.43 -11.01 18.42
CA GLN A 38 3.00 -10.96 18.68
C GLN A 38 2.30 -10.44 17.44
N ILE A 39 1.08 -10.92 17.20
CA ILE A 39 0.24 -10.49 16.09
C ILE A 39 -0.96 -9.74 16.68
N PRO A 40 -1.37 -8.59 16.12
CA PRO A 40 -2.56 -7.87 16.57
C PRO A 40 -3.80 -8.77 16.48
N ARG A 41 -4.71 -8.66 17.45
CA ARG A 41 -5.92 -9.48 17.54
C ARG A 41 -7.19 -8.64 17.68
N GLY A 42 -8.31 -9.21 17.25
CA GLY A 42 -9.64 -8.64 17.44
C GLY A 42 -9.81 -7.26 16.78
N ALA A 43 -10.30 -6.29 17.56
CA ALA A 43 -10.62 -4.95 17.07
C ALA A 43 -9.39 -4.16 16.57
N GLU A 44 -8.21 -4.41 17.14
CA GLU A 44 -6.97 -3.72 16.75
C GLU A 44 -6.50 -4.18 15.37
N LEU A 45 -6.55 -5.50 15.11
CA LEU A 45 -6.27 -6.06 13.79
C LEU A 45 -7.24 -5.50 12.74
N LEU A 46 -8.53 -5.43 13.07
CA LEU A 46 -9.55 -4.95 12.14
C LEU A 46 -9.37 -3.47 11.81
N LYS A 47 -9.05 -2.63 12.81
CA LYS A 47 -8.75 -1.20 12.60
C LYS A 47 -7.53 -1.03 11.70
N THR A 48 -6.43 -1.70 12.02
CA THR A 48 -5.18 -1.59 11.26
C THR A 48 -5.36 -2.10 9.83
N THR A 49 -6.02 -3.24 9.66
CA THR A 49 -6.34 -3.81 8.33
C THR A 49 -7.22 -2.86 7.51
N GLY A 50 -8.25 -2.28 8.12
CA GLY A 50 -9.11 -1.30 7.46
C GLY A 50 -8.36 -0.07 6.97
N ILE A 51 -7.45 0.46 7.79
CA ILE A 51 -6.57 1.58 7.42
C ILE A 51 -5.67 1.20 6.25
N ILE A 52 -5.00 0.04 6.32
CA ILE A 52 -4.10 -0.44 5.25
C ILE A 52 -4.85 -0.57 3.92
N ILE A 53 -6.05 -1.17 3.94
CA ILE A 53 -6.88 -1.33 2.74
C ILE A 53 -7.28 0.03 2.18
N ALA A 54 -7.80 0.94 3.02
CA ALA A 54 -8.24 2.26 2.59
C ALA A 54 -7.08 3.07 1.98
N THR A 55 -5.93 3.10 2.65
CA THR A 55 -4.74 3.82 2.17
C THR A 55 -4.18 3.22 0.89
N SER A 56 -4.16 1.89 0.76
CA SER A 56 -3.67 1.20 -0.45
C SER A 56 -4.55 1.49 -1.66
N LEU A 57 -5.87 1.50 -1.48
CA LEU A 57 -6.82 1.87 -2.53
C LEU A 57 -6.69 3.35 -2.91
N ALA A 58 -6.57 4.24 -1.92
CA ALA A 58 -6.36 5.66 -2.16
C ALA A 58 -5.06 5.92 -2.94
N THR A 59 -3.97 5.24 -2.56
CA THR A 59 -2.67 5.33 -3.25
C THR A 59 -2.78 4.84 -4.69
N ALA A 60 -3.46 3.72 -4.94
CA ALA A 60 -3.66 3.20 -6.29
C ALA A 60 -4.51 4.14 -7.15
N ALA A 61 -5.56 4.75 -6.58
CA ALA A 61 -6.39 5.73 -7.27
C ALA A 61 -5.58 6.99 -7.63
N LEU A 62 -4.82 7.54 -6.67
CA LEU A 62 -3.96 8.71 -6.90
C LEU A 62 -2.89 8.43 -7.96
N SER A 63 -2.24 7.28 -7.88
CA SER A 63 -1.22 6.87 -8.85
C SER A 63 -1.80 6.81 -10.27
N ASN A 64 -3.00 6.25 -10.41
CA ASN A 64 -3.69 6.19 -11.71
C ASN A 64 -4.08 7.59 -12.21
N ILE A 65 -4.49 8.52 -11.32
CA ILE A 65 -4.78 9.91 -11.72
C ILE A 65 -3.52 10.61 -12.22
N ILE A 66 -2.41 10.49 -11.48
CA ILE A 66 -1.14 11.12 -11.83
C ILE A 66 -0.60 10.57 -13.16
N GLU A 67 -0.62 9.25 -13.35
CA GLU A 67 -0.17 8.63 -14.61
C GLU A 67 -0.99 9.13 -15.82
N ASN A 68 -2.31 9.25 -15.69
CA ASN A 68 -3.14 9.75 -16.79
C ASN A 68 -2.93 11.25 -17.05
N ALA A 69 -2.62 12.04 -16.02
CA ALA A 69 -2.31 13.46 -16.16
C ALA A 69 -0.92 13.69 -16.79
N MET A 70 0.03 12.76 -16.58
CA MET A 70 1.39 12.81 -17.11
C MET A 70 1.56 12.06 -18.44
N GLN A 71 0.52 11.42 -18.96
CA GLN A 71 0.53 10.91 -20.34
C GLN A 71 0.50 12.10 -21.31
N ASP A 72 1.69 12.63 -21.61
CA ASP A 72 1.87 13.40 -22.83
C ASP A 72 1.45 12.49 -23.99
N LYS A 73 0.45 12.92 -24.76
CA LYS A 73 0.13 12.30 -26.04
C LYS A 73 1.33 12.54 -26.95
N GLU A 74 2.29 11.64 -26.93
CA GLU A 74 3.34 11.59 -27.92
C GLU A 74 2.64 11.39 -29.28
N GLN A 75 2.44 12.49 -30.00
CA GLN A 75 1.96 12.44 -31.37
C GLN A 75 3.11 11.82 -32.17
N LEU A 76 3.03 10.51 -32.39
CA LEU A 76 3.85 9.81 -33.35
C LEU A 76 3.48 10.37 -34.73
N ILE A 77 4.19 11.42 -35.15
CA ILE A 77 4.05 11.98 -36.49
C ILE A 77 4.54 10.89 -37.45
N PRO A 78 3.72 10.36 -38.37
CA PRO A 78 4.19 9.37 -39.31
C PRO A 78 5.27 10.01 -40.18
N VAL A 79 6.49 9.46 -40.12
CA VAL A 79 7.54 9.80 -41.07
C VAL A 79 7.14 9.18 -42.41
N THR A 80 6.54 9.98 -43.28
CA THR A 80 6.36 9.64 -44.69
C THR A 80 7.74 9.61 -45.35
N ALA A 81 8.16 8.41 -45.76
CA ALA A 81 9.34 8.18 -46.60
C ALA A 81 9.12 8.67 -48.03
#